data_AF-A0A2Z3QX11-F1
#
_entry.id   AF-A0A2Z3QX11-F1
#
_cell.length_a   1.000
_cell.length_b   1.000
_cell.length_c   1.000
_cell.angle_alpha   90.00
_cell.angle_beta   90.00
_cell.angle_gamma   90.00
#
_symmetry.space_group_name_H-M   'P 1'
#
loop_
_entity.id
_entity.type
_entity.pdbx_description
1 polymer ?
#
loop_
_entity_poly.entity_id
_entity_poly.type
_entity_poly.pdbx_seq_one_letter_code
_entity_poly.pdbx_strand_id
1 'polypeptide(L)'
;MESFLIVLRDQARDPKRRPDRTLDDALARLSHILSQLAPALGVEYRGPFVGIGAGREAFCLAVRAHEEGPNGAVWAARVCSAAPHRGLAAHWDLAAVSRLRKPLVAQALPAFLAGYHEAVTAAARADTAAGRRLLALSQALDPNH
;
A
#
# COMPACT_ATOMS: atom_id res chain seq x y z
N MET A 1 -3.37 9.58 16.29
CA MET A 1 -3.28 9.11 14.88
C MET A 1 -1.90 8.52 14.60
N GLU A 2 -0.87 8.89 15.37
CA GLU A 2 0.54 8.49 15.17
C GLU A 2 0.89 7.05 15.54
N SER A 3 0.14 6.40 16.46
CA SER A 3 0.55 5.11 17.02
C SER A 3 0.70 3.97 15.99
N PHE A 4 -0.19 3.87 14.99
CA PHE A 4 -0.09 2.79 13.99
C PHE A 4 0.98 3.06 12.92
N LEU A 5 1.25 4.33 12.62
CA LEU A 5 2.30 4.71 11.66
C LEU A 5 3.69 4.41 12.23
N ILE A 6 3.88 4.60 13.54
CA ILE A 6 5.10 4.18 14.26
C ILE A 6 5.31 2.67 14.10
N VAL A 7 4.26 1.85 14.31
CA VAL A 7 4.35 0.39 14.15
C VAL A 7 4.77 0.01 12.74
N LEU A 8 4.19 0.63 11.72
CA LEU A 8 4.53 0.37 10.32
C LEU A 8 5.96 0.81 10.00
N ARG A 9 6.39 1.98 10.48
CA ARG A 9 7.75 2.50 10.30
C ARG A 9 8.79 1.61 10.99
N ASP A 10 8.53 1.19 12.22
CA ASP A 10 9.42 0.32 12.98
C ASP A 10 9.56 -1.05 12.30
N GLN A 11 8.44 -1.62 11.83
CA GLN A 11 8.46 -2.88 11.07
C GLN A 11 9.18 -2.74 9.72
N ALA A 12 9.06 -1.59 9.06
CA ALA A 12 9.76 -1.30 7.80
C ALA A 12 11.29 -1.21 8.01
N ARG A 13 11.72 -0.63 9.15
CA ARG A 13 13.14 -0.52 9.54
C ARG A 13 13.73 -1.86 10.01
N ASP A 14 12.94 -2.69 10.69
CA ASP A 14 13.33 -4.04 11.10
C ASP A 14 12.41 -5.12 10.51
N PRO A 15 12.62 -5.55 9.25
CA PRO A 15 11.81 -6.60 8.62
C PRO A 15 12.00 -7.98 9.26
N LYS A 16 13.00 -8.17 10.14
CA LYS A 16 13.19 -9.43 10.88
C LYS A 16 12.28 -9.51 12.10
N ARG A 17 11.75 -8.38 12.58
CA ARG A 17 10.74 -8.34 13.63
C ARG A 17 9.57 -9.22 13.22
N ARG A 18 9.22 -10.16 14.11
CA ARG A 18 8.13 -11.12 13.89
C ARG A 18 6.79 -10.38 13.85
N PRO A 19 5.98 -10.54 12.80
CA PRO A 19 4.62 -10.00 12.76
C PRO A 19 3.78 -10.47 13.94
N ASP A 20 3.08 -9.51 14.52
CA ASP A 20 2.13 -9.65 15.62
C ASP A 20 0.79 -8.99 15.27
N ARG A 21 -0.17 -9.03 16.20
CA ARG A 21 -1.49 -8.43 16.01
C ARG A 21 -1.45 -6.92 15.84
N THR A 22 -0.47 -6.25 16.44
CA THR A 22 -0.33 -4.79 16.34
C THR A 22 0.06 -4.39 14.92
N LEU A 23 0.93 -5.16 14.25
CA LEU A 23 1.20 -4.97 12.83
C LEU A 23 -0.05 -5.21 11.97
N ASP A 24 -0.83 -6.23 12.28
CA ASP A 24 -2.05 -6.56 11.53
C ASP A 24 -3.05 -5.41 11.59
N ASP A 25 -3.31 -4.88 12.78
CA ASP A 25 -4.20 -3.74 13.00
C ASP A 25 -3.67 -2.48 12.29
N ALA A 26 -2.35 -2.27 12.28
CA ALA A 26 -1.73 -1.14 11.62
C ALA A 26 -1.86 -1.22 10.08
N LEU A 27 -1.63 -2.40 9.49
CA LEU A 27 -1.83 -2.64 8.06
C LEU A 27 -3.31 -2.50 7.67
N ALA A 28 -4.23 -3.01 8.49
CA ALA A 28 -5.67 -2.91 8.23
C ALA A 28 -6.12 -1.46 8.25
N ARG A 29 -5.63 -0.68 9.23
CA ARG A 29 -5.91 0.76 9.33
C ARG A 29 -5.36 1.54 8.13
N LEU A 30 -4.14 1.26 7.70
CA LEU A 30 -3.59 1.90 6.51
C LEU A 30 -4.40 1.54 5.26
N SER A 31 -4.75 0.25 5.08
CA SER A 31 -5.58 -0.22 3.97
C SER A 31 -6.91 0.52 3.93
N HIS A 32 -7.59 0.65 5.07
CA HIS A 32 -8.84 1.39 5.18
C HIS A 32 -8.67 2.86 4.79
N ILE A 33 -7.64 3.55 5.31
CA ILE A 33 -7.37 4.95 4.98
C ILE A 33 -7.14 5.10 3.48
N LEU A 34 -6.33 4.24 2.85
CA LEU A 34 -6.05 4.32 1.42
C LEU A 34 -7.31 4.06 0.58
N SER A 35 -8.19 3.14 0.98
CA SER A 35 -9.47 2.92 0.29
C SER A 35 -10.43 4.12 0.39
N GLN A 36 -10.29 4.99 1.40
CA GLN A 36 -11.05 6.25 1.46
C GLN A 36 -10.44 7.36 0.59
N LEU A 37 -9.12 7.36 0.40
CA LEU A 37 -8.41 8.36 -0.40
C LEU A 37 -8.44 8.05 -1.89
N ALA A 38 -8.27 6.77 -2.25
CA ALA A 38 -8.07 6.33 -3.62
C ALA A 38 -9.22 6.71 -4.59
N PRO A 39 -10.52 6.62 -4.22
CA PRO A 39 -11.60 7.06 -5.12
C PRO A 39 -11.53 8.56 -5.45
N ALA A 40 -11.22 9.41 -4.46
CA ALA A 40 -11.10 10.85 -4.66
C ALA A 40 -9.85 11.21 -5.47
N LEU A 41 -8.76 10.46 -5.27
CA LEU A 41 -7.54 10.63 -6.03
C LEU A 41 -7.68 10.13 -7.46
N GLY A 42 -8.34 9.00 -7.72
CA GLY A 42 -8.58 8.48 -9.06
C GLY A 42 -7.30 8.30 -9.90
N VAL A 43 -6.17 8.01 -9.24
CA VAL A 43 -4.85 7.85 -9.86
C VAL A 43 -4.39 6.42 -9.61
N GLU A 44 -4.00 5.73 -10.66
CA GLU A 44 -3.40 4.39 -10.52
C GLU A 44 -1.91 4.49 -10.21
N TYR A 45 -1.42 3.59 -9.37
CA TYR A 45 0.01 3.42 -9.12
C TYR A 45 0.36 1.95 -8.90
N ARG A 46 1.55 1.55 -9.38
CA ARG A 46 2.06 0.16 -9.32
C ARG A 46 3.49 0.15 -8.79
N GLY A 47 3.75 -0.80 -7.89
CA GLY A 47 5.04 -1.04 -7.25
C GLY A 47 4.98 -0.65 -5.77
N PRO A 48 5.99 -0.93 -4.95
CA PRO A 48 7.10 -1.86 -5.13
C PRO A 48 6.65 -3.34 -5.17
N PHE A 49 7.59 -4.24 -5.47
CA PHE A 49 7.35 -5.69 -5.42
C PHE A 49 7.39 -6.23 -3.98
N VAL A 50 6.52 -7.19 -3.68
CA VAL A 50 6.33 -7.82 -2.35
C VAL A 50 6.22 -9.36 -2.45
N GLY A 51 6.77 -9.95 -3.52
CA GLY A 51 6.89 -11.39 -3.66
C GLY A 51 7.95 -11.99 -2.73
N ILE A 52 7.96 -13.32 -2.60
CA ILE A 52 8.82 -14.04 -1.65
C ILE A 52 9.80 -14.94 -2.40
N GLY A 53 11.08 -14.93 -1.98
CA GLY A 53 12.12 -15.82 -2.53
C GLY A 53 12.32 -15.62 -4.03
N ALA A 54 12.39 -16.72 -4.78
CA ALA A 54 12.52 -16.69 -6.24
C ALA A 54 11.34 -16.00 -6.96
N GLY A 55 10.19 -15.85 -6.29
CA GLY A 55 9.00 -15.16 -6.82
C GLY A 55 8.91 -13.69 -6.42
N ARG A 56 10.02 -13.00 -6.14
CA ARG A 56 10.02 -11.61 -5.64
C ARG A 56 9.22 -10.65 -6.53
N GLU A 57 9.28 -10.82 -7.85
CA GLU A 57 8.61 -9.95 -8.84
C GLU A 57 7.21 -10.46 -9.23
N ALA A 58 6.72 -11.54 -8.59
CA ALA A 58 5.41 -12.12 -8.90
C ALA A 58 4.24 -11.31 -8.32
N PHE A 59 4.48 -10.49 -7.29
CA PHE A 59 3.47 -9.67 -6.64
C PHE A 59 3.99 -8.27 -6.35
N CYS A 60 3.14 -7.25 -6.50
CA CYS A 60 3.45 -5.86 -6.17
C CYS A 60 2.32 -5.22 -5.38
N LEU A 61 2.62 -4.11 -4.72
CA LEU A 61 1.59 -3.19 -4.26
C LEU A 61 1.03 -2.43 -5.46
N ALA A 62 -0.26 -2.14 -5.43
CA ALA A 62 -0.91 -1.27 -6.40
C ALA A 62 -2.09 -0.54 -5.77
N VAL A 63 -2.36 0.68 -6.23
CA VAL A 63 -3.64 1.37 -6.03
C VAL A 63 -4.30 1.49 -7.39
N ARG A 64 -5.52 0.98 -7.52
CA ARG A 64 -6.33 1.11 -8.74
C ARG A 64 -7.80 0.78 -8.47
N ALA A 65 -8.63 0.94 -9.49
CA ALA A 65 -9.96 0.34 -9.51
C ALA A 65 -9.83 -1.19 -9.67
N HIS A 66 -10.33 -1.94 -8.70
CA HIS A 66 -10.38 -3.40 -8.69
C HIS A 66 -11.81 -3.88 -8.89
N GLU A 67 -12.03 -4.81 -9.82
CA GLU A 67 -13.36 -5.41 -10.01
C GLU A 67 -13.71 -6.31 -8.81
N GLU A 68 -14.82 -6.03 -8.13
CA GLU A 68 -15.32 -6.79 -6.99
C GLU A 68 -16.68 -7.43 -7.29
N GLY A 69 -16.69 -8.30 -8.30
CA GLY A 69 -17.89 -9.05 -8.69
C GLY A 69 -19.08 -8.12 -9.00
N PRO A 70 -20.29 -8.43 -8.52
CA PRO A 70 -21.50 -7.69 -8.90
C PRO A 70 -21.56 -6.26 -8.34
N ASN A 71 -20.70 -5.91 -7.38
CA ASN A 71 -20.69 -4.60 -6.74
C ASN A 71 -19.92 -3.53 -7.53
N GLY A 72 -19.37 -3.90 -8.70
CA GLY A 72 -18.61 -3.01 -9.55
C GLY A 72 -17.16 -2.86 -9.11
N ALA A 73 -16.50 -1.79 -9.61
CA ALA A 73 -15.10 -1.55 -9.34
C ALA A 73 -14.90 -0.70 -8.07
N VAL A 74 -14.00 -1.14 -7.19
CA VAL A 74 -13.64 -0.46 -5.95
C VAL A 74 -12.19 0.00 -6.02
N TRP A 75 -11.96 1.28 -5.72
CA TRP A 75 -10.60 1.83 -5.60
C TRP A 75 -9.99 1.45 -4.26
N ALA A 76 -8.88 0.72 -4.27
CA ALA A 76 -8.19 0.30 -3.06
C ALA A 76 -6.70 0.07 -3.30
N ALA A 77 -5.92 0.09 -2.22
CA ALA A 77 -4.53 -0.37 -2.23
C ALA A 77 -4.47 -1.87 -1.90
N ARG A 78 -3.88 -2.67 -2.79
CA ARG A 78 -3.84 -4.14 -2.67
C ARG A 78 -2.52 -4.73 -3.09
N VAL A 79 -2.28 -5.98 -2.65
CA VAL A 79 -1.26 -6.84 -3.24
C VAL A 79 -1.83 -7.51 -4.48
N CYS A 80 -1.24 -7.18 -5.62
CA CYS A 80 -1.68 -7.61 -6.95
C CYS A 80 -0.66 -8.54 -7.60
N SER A 81 -1.12 -9.40 -8.50
CA SER A 81 -0.21 -10.17 -9.36
C SER A 81 0.53 -9.23 -10.29
N ALA A 82 1.86 -9.34 -10.31
CA ALA A 82 2.69 -8.60 -11.25
C ALA A 82 2.97 -9.39 -12.55
N ALA A 83 2.38 -10.57 -12.70
CA ALA A 83 2.52 -11.36 -13.92
C ALA A 83 1.94 -10.60 -15.13
N PRO A 84 2.65 -10.51 -16.26
CA PRO A 84 2.24 -9.70 -17.42
C PRO A 84 0.84 -10.04 -17.93
N HIS A 85 0.47 -11.32 -17.89
CA HIS A 85 -0.81 -11.83 -18.40
C HIS A 85 -1.97 -11.73 -17.40
N ARG A 86 -1.74 -11.28 -16.15
CA ARG A 86 -2.77 -11.20 -15.11
C ARG A 86 -3.27 -9.79 -14.82
N GLY A 87 -2.80 -8.78 -15.57
CA GLY A 87 -3.37 -7.43 -15.57
C GLY A 87 -3.53 -6.81 -14.18
N LEU A 88 -2.60 -7.04 -13.25
CA LEU A 88 -2.69 -6.60 -11.84
C LEU A 88 -3.94 -7.10 -11.10
N ALA A 89 -4.32 -8.37 -11.30
CA ALA A 89 -5.38 -9.00 -10.51
C ALA A 89 -5.06 -8.89 -9.01
N ALA A 90 -6.01 -8.38 -8.24
CA ALA A 90 -5.92 -8.28 -6.79
C ALA A 90 -5.95 -9.68 -6.17
N HIS A 91 -5.02 -9.96 -5.26
CA HIS A 91 -5.01 -11.22 -4.51
C HIS A 91 -5.32 -11.02 -3.03
N TRP A 92 -4.82 -9.95 -2.42
CA TRP A 92 -4.99 -9.69 -0.99
C TRP A 92 -5.08 -8.20 -0.70
N ASP A 93 -5.90 -7.83 0.27
CA ASP A 93 -5.76 -6.57 0.99
C ASP A 93 -4.43 -6.55 1.77
N LEU A 94 -3.92 -5.36 2.11
CA LEU A 94 -2.61 -5.20 2.74
C LEU A 94 -2.45 -5.98 4.04
N ALA A 95 -3.53 -6.12 4.83
CA ALA A 95 -3.53 -6.86 6.09
C ALA A 95 -3.76 -8.37 5.94
N ALA A 96 -4.39 -8.79 4.84
CA ALA A 96 -4.82 -10.16 4.59
C ALA A 96 -3.70 -11.06 4.02
N VAL A 97 -2.51 -10.51 3.78
CA VAL A 97 -1.36 -11.28 3.31
C VAL A 97 -0.86 -12.27 4.37
N SER A 98 -0.13 -13.30 3.92
CA SER A 98 0.49 -14.27 4.82
C SER A 98 1.48 -13.61 5.78
N ARG A 99 1.72 -14.24 6.92
CA ARG A 99 2.70 -13.79 7.91
C ARG A 99 4.08 -13.52 7.31
N LEU A 100 4.51 -14.35 6.37
CA LEU A 100 5.82 -14.21 5.72
C LEU A 100 5.90 -12.96 4.84
N ARG A 101 4.76 -12.50 4.30
CA ARG A 101 4.69 -11.33 3.40
C ARG A 101 4.45 -10.02 4.15
N LYS A 102 3.87 -10.04 5.35
CA LYS A 102 3.59 -8.82 6.14
C LYS A 102 4.83 -7.92 6.33
N PRO A 103 6.03 -8.44 6.69
CA PRO A 103 7.23 -7.60 6.79
C PRO A 103 7.63 -6.98 5.45
N LEU A 104 7.49 -7.72 4.35
CA LEU A 104 7.82 -7.24 2.99
C LEU A 104 6.87 -6.13 2.56
N VAL A 105 5.58 -6.28 2.85
CA VAL A 105 4.58 -5.21 2.63
C VAL A 105 4.94 -3.99 3.44
N ALA A 106 5.15 -4.14 4.76
CA ALA A 106 5.52 -3.02 5.63
C ALA A 106 6.79 -2.29 5.16
N GLN A 107 7.82 -3.05 4.78
CA GLN A 107 9.07 -2.50 4.23
C GLN A 107 8.87 -1.74 2.91
N ALA A 108 7.92 -2.16 2.07
CA ALA A 108 7.61 -1.50 0.80
C ALA A 108 6.75 -0.24 0.95
N LEU A 109 6.08 -0.04 2.09
CA LEU A 109 5.12 1.06 2.28
C LEU A 109 5.71 2.47 2.09
N PRO A 110 6.92 2.81 2.61
CA PRO A 110 7.46 4.15 2.43
C PRO A 110 7.67 4.48 0.94
N ALA A 111 8.29 3.57 0.19
CA ALA A 111 8.49 3.74 -1.24
C ALA A 111 7.17 3.74 -2.03
N PHE A 112 6.19 2.93 -1.61
CA PHE A 112 4.86 2.89 -2.20
C PHE A 112 4.13 4.23 -2.08
N LEU A 113 4.10 4.81 -0.87
CA LEU A 113 3.40 6.07 -0.63
C LEU A 113 4.10 7.25 -1.28
N ALA A 114 5.43 7.27 -1.30
CA ALA A 114 6.21 8.27 -2.02
C ALA A 114 5.90 8.24 -3.53
N GLY A 115 6.03 7.07 -4.16
CA GLY A 115 5.76 6.93 -5.59
C GLY A 115 4.29 7.15 -5.95
N TYR A 116 3.35 6.77 -5.08
CA TYR A 116 1.94 7.09 -5.30
C TYR A 116 1.67 8.59 -5.19
N HIS A 117 2.28 9.29 -4.22
CA HIS A 117 2.18 10.73 -4.11
C HIS A 117 2.78 11.45 -5.33
N GLU A 118 3.90 10.96 -5.88
CA GLU A 118 4.47 11.47 -7.14
C GLU A 118 3.49 11.30 -8.31
N ALA A 119 2.86 10.13 -8.45
CA ALA A 119 1.84 9.91 -9.48
C ALA A 119 0.63 10.85 -9.32
N VAL A 120 0.19 11.07 -8.08
CA VAL A 120 -0.88 12.04 -7.77
C VAL A 120 -0.48 13.48 -8.09
N THR A 121 0.80 13.83 -7.87
CA THR A 121 1.35 15.14 -8.22
C THR A 121 1.39 15.33 -9.73
N ALA A 122 1.87 14.33 -10.48
CA ALA A 122 1.89 14.34 -11.93
C ALA A 122 0.47 14.45 -12.54
N ALA A 123 -0.53 13.92 -11.85
CA ALA A 123 -1.94 14.05 -12.22
C ALA A 123 -2.59 15.38 -11.77
N ALA A 124 -1.81 16.33 -11.24
CA ALA A 124 -2.27 17.62 -10.71
C ALA A 124 -3.33 17.50 -9.58
N ARG A 125 -3.25 16.45 -8.76
CA ARG A 125 -4.18 16.18 -7.65
C ARG A 125 -3.56 16.30 -6.26
N ALA A 126 -2.28 16.67 -6.17
CA ALA A 126 -1.57 16.82 -4.89
C ALA A 126 -2.22 17.87 -3.96
N ASP A 127 -2.73 18.97 -4.52
CA ASP A 127 -3.35 20.06 -3.75
C ASP A 127 -4.81 19.81 -3.34
N THR A 128 -5.37 18.62 -3.66
CA THR A 128 -6.67 18.22 -3.13
C THR A 128 -6.57 17.87 -1.64
N ALA A 129 -7.71 17.83 -0.94
CA ALA A 129 -7.72 17.36 0.45
C ALA A 129 -7.19 15.92 0.58
N ALA A 130 -7.49 15.06 -0.39
CA ALA A 130 -6.99 13.69 -0.43
C ALA A 130 -5.48 13.64 -0.74
N GLY A 131 -5.00 14.48 -1.66
CA GLY A 131 -3.58 14.60 -2.01
C GLY A 131 -2.72 15.05 -0.83
N ARG A 132 -3.13 16.12 -0.13
CA ARG A 132 -2.46 16.57 1.10
C ARG A 132 -2.44 15.51 2.20
N ARG A 133 -3.53 14.74 2.34
CA ARG A 133 -3.60 13.65 3.32
C ARG A 133 -2.68 12.48 2.95
N LEU A 134 -2.56 12.17 1.65
CA LEU A 134 -1.59 11.18 1.16
C LEU A 134 -0.14 11.66 1.41
N LEU A 135 0.17 12.92 1.16
CA LEU A 135 1.48 13.51 1.47
C LEU A 135 1.83 13.36 2.95
N ALA A 136 0.90 13.69 3.85
CA ALA A 136 1.11 13.55 5.28
C ALA A 136 1.37 12.09 5.71
N LEU A 137 0.68 11.12 5.10
CA LEU A 137 0.94 9.69 5.34
C LEU A 137 2.33 9.27 4.84
N SER A 138 2.71 9.75 3.65
CA SER A 138 4.02 9.48 3.05
C SER A 138 5.15 10.01 3.94
N GLN A 139 5.05 11.28 4.38
CA GLN A 139 6.03 11.91 5.27
C GLN A 139 6.13 11.21 6.62
N ALA A 140 5.01 10.76 7.19
CA ALA A 140 5.01 10.06 8.48
C ALA A 140 5.63 8.66 8.42
N LEU A 141 5.74 8.05 7.24
CA LEU A 141 6.36 6.74 7.03
C LEU A 141 7.74 6.81 6.38
N ASP A 142 8.19 7.99 5.98
CA ASP A 142 9.55 8.19 5.46
C ASP A 142 10.56 7.82 6.56
N PRO A 143 11.48 6.87 6.30
CA PRO A 143 12.48 6.49 7.29
C PRO A 143 13.47 7.62 7.64
N ASN A 144 13.55 8.69 6.83
CA ASN A 144 14.43 9.85 7.07
C ASN A 144 13.72 11.01 7.78
N HIS A 145 12.45 10.85 8.15
CA HIS A 145 11.66 11.80 8.94
C HIS A 145 11.44 11.27 10.37
#